data_AF-A0A1I6YTA9-F1
#
_entry.id   AF-A0A1I6YTA9-F1
#
_cell.length_a   1.000
_cell.length_b   1.000
_cell.length_c   1.000
_cell.angle_alpha   90.00
_cell.angle_beta   90.00
_cell.angle_gamma   90.00
#
_symmetry.space_group_name_H-M   'P 1'
#
loop_
_entity.id
_entity.type
_entity.pdbx_description
1 polymer ?
#
loop_
_entity_poly.entity_id
_entity_poly.type
_entity_poly.pdbx_seq_one_letter_code
_entity_poly.pdbx_strand_id
1 'polypeptide(L)'
;MVTITITTFFIFSLLAHFLQQKNKLQYYKRLHFTVLGAGLLLVNYSAFESQIEVNLPLPSLLLSVLGGSFVIAIIFKRITHMAFAFIPVVASSVFFFLPAYELNYYGNIVSGNNDLFAFAILGAITPILTHAAKLLVSNLVVKYGNVVWKEQQENQLETLITYAFIGGLALMSSQMLGALGLIVAATFYLSTTILSEDKLGINNILAFSASASLFLLTLVPFLLSYGNFEVLDFSRGEVLAGLFMSGLLLLFHRIFLRFATNSQTGWSYLYLAKNFLFPIFITFVLAILYTQKENLGGILSLAALVIGLAILTPVKSYSSNRVSVPVDLGVLAMALFMLPYIKPVVIEEKSDLALIQKEEGVSVEEQKGESLELAKGNWDVVSDKSTLKFALGPDKGRTEGVFNEIKGTFQVPADITKSKFFIQIPVASLSTFVDMRDEHLMGAEYFDAEKYPTLLFRSKEVVANGDQYTAKGSFKMKGIENDLEVNFKVLGVAEKEDKKVLILNVKSSLDRTKYGMDSDPSIGDVVDFDFQVQLEK
;
A
#
# COMPACT_ATOMS: atom_id res chain seq x y z
N MET A 1 14.03 11.62 -7.07
CA MET A 1 13.90 12.77 -6.14
C MET A 1 13.40 12.35 -4.75
N VAL A 2 12.30 11.61 -4.65
CA VAL A 2 11.71 11.14 -3.37
C VAL A 2 12.74 10.52 -2.42
N THR A 3 13.59 9.58 -2.90
CA THR A 3 14.64 8.93 -2.09
C THR A 3 15.68 9.89 -1.50
N ILE A 4 16.10 10.90 -2.26
CA ILE A 4 17.08 11.92 -1.82
C ILE A 4 16.46 12.78 -0.72
N THR A 5 15.20 13.17 -0.90
CA THR A 5 14.46 13.99 0.04
C THR A 5 14.22 13.26 1.36
N ILE A 6 13.83 11.98 1.31
CA ILE A 6 13.65 11.11 2.50
C ILE A 6 14.95 10.94 3.27
N THR A 7 16.05 10.67 2.56
CA THR A 7 17.39 10.54 3.17
C THR A 7 17.79 11.83 3.89
N THR A 8 17.46 12.98 3.30
CA THR A 8 17.72 14.30 3.89
C THR A 8 16.90 14.51 5.16
N PHE A 9 15.60 14.18 5.16
CA PHE A 9 14.75 14.26 6.36
C PHE A 9 15.20 13.30 7.47
N PHE A 10 15.64 12.09 7.12
CA PHE A 10 16.21 11.14 8.06
C PHE A 10 17.49 11.68 8.73
N ILE A 11 18.38 12.31 7.94
CA ILE A 11 19.58 12.98 8.46
C ILE A 11 19.22 14.14 9.39
N PHE A 12 18.25 14.99 9.00
CA PHE A 12 17.78 16.09 9.85
C PHE A 12 17.16 15.59 11.16
N SER A 13 16.44 14.47 11.13
CA SER A 13 15.93 13.83 12.35
C SER A 13 17.05 13.30 13.23
N LEU A 14 18.01 12.54 12.67
CA LEU A 14 19.18 12.07 13.41
C LEU A 14 19.90 13.23 14.12
N LEU A 15 20.10 14.33 13.39
CA LEU A 15 20.72 15.55 13.92
C LEU A 15 19.87 16.18 15.04
N ALA A 16 18.56 16.31 14.85
CA ALA A 16 17.65 16.86 15.86
C ALA A 16 17.62 16.00 17.14
N HIS A 17 17.73 14.67 17.03
CA HIS A 17 17.78 13.77 18.19
C HIS A 17 19.13 13.86 18.93
N PHE A 18 20.23 13.99 18.20
CA PHE A 18 21.54 14.25 18.80
C PHE A 18 21.58 15.57 19.59
N LEU A 19 20.93 16.61 19.05
CA LEU A 19 20.83 17.92 19.70
C LEU A 19 19.94 17.90 20.96
N GLN A 20 18.92 17.03 20.99
CA GLN A 20 18.13 16.75 22.20
C GLN A 20 19.00 16.17 23.33
N GLN A 21 19.86 15.18 23.04
CA GLN A 21 20.68 14.53 24.05
C GLN A 21 21.68 15.50 24.71
N LYS A 22 22.18 16.48 23.95
CA LYS A 22 23.07 17.53 24.48
C LYS A 22 22.33 18.64 25.23
N ASN A 23 21.00 18.57 25.36
CA ASN A 23 20.15 19.63 25.93
C ASN A 23 20.31 21.00 25.22
N LYS A 24 20.81 20.99 23.97
CA LYS A 24 21.22 22.22 23.27
C LYS A 24 20.11 22.87 22.44
N LEU A 25 19.04 22.13 22.11
CA LEU A 25 17.88 22.70 21.41
C LEU A 25 16.60 22.59 22.24
N GLN A 26 16.04 23.73 22.61
CA GLN A 26 14.70 23.81 23.19
C GLN A 26 13.56 23.50 22.18
N TYR A 27 13.88 23.34 20.90
CA TYR A 27 12.91 23.21 19.79
C TYR A 27 12.90 21.85 19.11
N TYR A 28 13.57 20.85 19.69
CA TYR A 28 13.77 19.56 19.03
C TYR A 28 12.45 18.88 18.69
N LYS A 29 11.42 18.97 19.56
CA LYS A 29 10.09 18.36 19.32
C LYS A 29 9.46 18.94 18.05
N ARG A 30 9.30 20.26 17.97
CA ARG A 30 8.77 20.95 16.78
C ARG A 30 9.46 20.48 15.51
N LEU A 31 10.79 20.50 15.51
CA LEU A 31 11.58 20.12 14.34
C LEU A 31 11.34 18.66 13.92
N HIS A 32 11.36 17.72 14.85
CA HIS A 32 11.15 16.30 14.57
C HIS A 32 9.78 16.01 13.95
N PHE A 33 8.71 16.56 14.52
CA PHE A 33 7.36 16.30 14.03
C PHE A 33 7.06 17.05 12.73
N THR A 34 7.61 18.26 12.55
CA THR A 34 7.55 18.95 11.25
C THR A 34 8.27 18.13 10.16
N VAL A 35 9.43 17.55 10.47
CA VAL A 35 10.17 16.65 9.57
C VAL A 35 9.35 15.39 9.24
N LEU A 36 8.73 14.75 10.23
CA LEU A 36 7.86 13.59 10.03
C LEU A 36 6.68 13.92 9.12
N GLY A 37 5.94 14.99 9.43
CA GLY A 37 4.78 15.41 8.65
C GLY A 37 5.13 15.81 7.21
N ALA A 38 6.21 16.58 7.04
CA ALA A 38 6.71 16.96 5.71
C ALA A 38 7.17 15.74 4.90
N GLY A 39 7.91 14.81 5.53
CA GLY A 39 8.34 13.56 4.91
C GLY A 39 7.15 12.75 4.40
N LEU A 40 6.10 12.59 5.21
CA LEU A 40 4.90 11.84 4.83
C LEU A 40 4.07 12.53 3.73
N LEU A 41 3.97 13.86 3.74
CA LEU A 41 3.37 14.61 2.64
C LEU A 41 4.11 14.40 1.33
N LEU A 42 5.46 14.36 1.38
CA LEU A 42 6.30 14.16 0.21
C LEU A 42 6.25 12.73 -0.32
N VAL A 43 6.11 11.75 0.55
CA VAL A 43 5.88 10.35 0.16
C VAL A 43 4.57 10.21 -0.61
N ASN A 44 3.52 10.89 -0.14
CA ASN A 44 2.22 10.88 -0.80
C ASN A 44 2.14 11.85 -1.99
N TYR A 45 3.22 12.54 -2.35
CA TYR A 45 3.18 13.61 -3.35
C TYR A 45 2.68 13.12 -4.71
N SER A 46 3.09 11.93 -5.15
CA SER A 46 2.65 11.34 -6.42
C SER A 46 1.18 10.91 -6.40
N ALA A 47 0.58 10.70 -5.22
CA ALA A 47 -0.82 10.32 -5.10
C ALA A 47 -1.79 11.50 -5.28
N PHE A 48 -1.30 12.73 -5.42
CA PHE A 48 -2.13 13.89 -5.73
C PHE A 48 -2.24 14.06 -7.24
N GLU A 49 -3.05 13.21 -7.89
CA GLU A 49 -3.27 13.27 -9.34
C GLU A 49 -4.46 14.18 -9.66
N SER A 50 -4.24 15.19 -10.50
CA SER A 50 -5.30 16.08 -10.98
C SER A 50 -5.90 15.52 -12.28
N GLN A 51 -7.22 15.44 -12.37
CA GLN A 51 -7.92 15.08 -13.61
C GLN A 51 -8.12 16.29 -14.55
N ILE A 52 -7.80 17.50 -14.08
CA ILE A 52 -7.85 18.75 -14.84
C ILE A 52 -6.41 19.26 -15.06
N GLU A 53 -6.09 19.83 -16.23
CA GLU A 53 -4.74 20.36 -16.58
C GLU A 53 -4.18 21.43 -15.61
N VAL A 54 -5.00 21.93 -14.68
CA VAL A 54 -4.55 22.88 -13.66
C VAL A 54 -3.87 22.13 -12.51
N ASN A 55 -2.54 22.18 -12.47
CA ASN A 55 -1.76 21.69 -11.34
C ASN A 55 -2.21 22.34 -10.02
N LEU A 56 -2.91 21.59 -9.18
CA LEU A 56 -3.33 22.07 -7.87
C LEU A 56 -2.14 22.09 -6.90
N PRO A 57 -1.83 23.21 -6.22
CA PRO A 57 -0.71 23.27 -5.28
C PRO A 57 -1.05 22.68 -3.91
N LEU A 58 -1.95 21.68 -3.80
CA LEU A 58 -2.42 21.16 -2.50
C LEU A 58 -1.28 20.60 -1.64
N PRO A 59 -0.38 19.74 -2.13
CA PRO A 59 0.77 19.27 -1.34
C PRO A 59 1.67 20.43 -0.88
N SER A 60 1.90 21.38 -1.78
CA SER A 60 2.71 22.58 -1.54
C SER A 60 2.08 23.48 -0.47
N LEU A 61 0.75 23.61 -0.49
CA LEU A 61 -0.03 24.35 0.49
C LEU A 61 0.06 23.69 1.86
N LEU A 62 -0.13 22.37 1.95
CA LEU A 62 -0.01 21.63 3.21
C LEU A 62 1.41 21.72 3.80
N LEU A 63 2.44 21.60 2.95
CA LEU A 63 3.83 21.82 3.35
C LEU A 63 4.07 23.26 3.84
N SER A 64 3.47 24.25 3.17
CA SER A 64 3.57 25.67 3.55
C SER A 64 2.89 25.94 4.90
N VAL A 65 1.76 25.28 5.19
CA VAL A 65 1.10 25.36 6.50
C VAL A 65 2.00 24.82 7.59
N LEU A 66 2.64 23.66 7.40
CA LEU A 66 3.58 23.10 8.39
C LEU A 66 4.82 23.97 8.58
N GLY A 67 5.46 24.37 7.47
CA GLY A 67 6.67 25.19 7.49
C GLY A 67 6.42 26.58 8.09
N GLY A 68 5.33 27.24 7.68
CA GLY A 68 4.90 28.53 8.22
C GLY A 68 4.61 28.45 9.72
N SER A 69 3.91 27.40 10.16
CA SER A 69 3.63 27.19 11.58
C SER A 69 4.91 27.01 12.40
N PHE A 70 5.88 26.26 11.88
CA PHE A 70 7.18 26.09 12.51
C PHE A 70 7.93 27.43 12.65
N VAL A 71 7.99 28.22 11.57
CA VAL A 71 8.65 29.54 11.58
C VAL A 71 7.97 30.50 12.55
N ILE A 72 6.65 30.61 12.49
CA ILE A 72 5.86 31.46 13.41
C ILE A 72 6.09 31.02 14.87
N ALA A 73 6.11 29.72 15.14
CA ALA A 73 6.35 29.20 16.49
C ALA A 73 7.74 29.59 17.02
N ILE A 74 8.76 29.64 16.15
CA ILE A 74 10.11 30.09 16.51
C ILE A 74 10.14 31.60 16.77
N ILE A 75 9.55 32.40 15.88
CA ILE A 75 9.55 33.87 15.98
C ILE A 75 8.78 34.33 17.23
N PHE A 76 7.58 33.81 17.44
CA PHE A 76 6.66 34.28 18.49
C PHE A 76 6.70 33.43 19.76
N LYS A 77 7.87 32.84 20.06
CA LYS A 77 8.03 31.95 21.23
C LYS A 77 7.63 32.61 22.56
N ARG A 78 7.95 33.90 22.73
CA ARG A 78 7.72 34.62 24.00
C ARG A 78 6.26 35.04 24.22
N ILE A 79 5.41 34.91 23.20
CA ILE A 79 4.00 35.27 23.31
C ILE A 79 3.20 34.04 23.74
N THR A 80 2.70 34.06 24.97
CA THR A 80 1.97 32.96 25.61
C THR A 80 0.47 32.97 25.31
N HIS A 81 0.00 33.86 24.43
CA HIS A 81 -1.43 34.05 24.20
C HIS A 81 -2.07 32.85 23.47
N MET A 82 -3.21 32.37 23.97
CA MET A 82 -3.95 31.23 23.40
C MET A 82 -4.41 31.47 21.95
N ALA A 83 -4.53 32.74 21.52
CA ALA A 83 -4.90 33.10 20.15
C ALA A 83 -4.01 32.47 19.07
N PHE A 84 -2.74 32.13 19.38
CA PHE A 84 -1.86 31.44 18.43
C PHE A 84 -2.38 30.05 18.03
N ALA A 85 -3.14 29.38 18.91
CA ALA A 85 -3.77 28.10 18.58
C ALA A 85 -4.87 28.23 17.52
N PHE A 86 -5.41 29.44 17.31
CA PHE A 86 -6.44 29.71 16.30
C PHE A 86 -5.86 30.12 14.93
N ILE A 87 -4.54 30.36 14.82
CA ILE A 87 -3.92 30.70 13.53
C ILE A 87 -4.20 29.62 12.47
N PRO A 88 -4.09 28.31 12.75
CA PRO A 88 -4.41 27.27 11.77
C PRO A 88 -5.89 27.20 11.42
N VAL A 89 -6.78 27.58 12.36
CA VAL A 89 -8.22 27.69 12.10
C VAL A 89 -8.50 28.82 11.11
N VAL A 90 -7.77 29.93 11.19
CA VAL A 90 -7.86 31.01 10.18
C VAL A 90 -7.21 30.57 8.87
N ALA A 91 -6.06 29.89 8.93
CA ALA A 91 -5.33 29.42 7.75
C ALA A 91 -6.11 28.38 6.92
N SER A 92 -7.06 27.66 7.51
CA SER A 92 -7.92 26.74 6.74
C SER A 92 -8.79 27.48 5.73
N SER A 93 -9.11 28.76 5.94
CA SER A 93 -9.90 29.56 4.98
C SER A 93 -9.26 29.66 3.59
N VAL A 94 -7.95 29.36 3.45
CA VAL A 94 -7.25 29.28 2.16
C VAL A 94 -7.96 28.33 1.18
N PHE A 95 -8.63 27.27 1.67
CA PHE A 95 -9.36 26.33 0.82
C PHE A 95 -10.51 26.99 0.04
N PHE A 96 -11.13 28.07 0.54
CA PHE A 96 -12.15 28.81 -0.21
C PHE A 96 -11.61 29.58 -1.42
N PHE A 97 -10.30 29.84 -1.44
CA PHE A 97 -9.65 30.58 -2.52
C PHE A 97 -8.98 29.67 -3.56
N LEU A 98 -9.03 28.35 -3.36
CA LEU A 98 -8.56 27.41 -4.38
C LEU A 98 -9.53 27.40 -5.58
N PRO A 99 -9.02 27.26 -6.82
CA PRO A 99 -9.89 27.01 -7.96
C PRO A 99 -10.62 25.66 -7.77
N ALA A 100 -11.75 25.49 -8.46
CA ALA A 100 -12.42 24.19 -8.52
C ALA A 100 -11.46 23.13 -9.04
N TYR A 101 -11.49 21.95 -8.43
CA TYR A 101 -10.55 20.88 -8.73
C TYR A 101 -11.23 19.52 -8.63
N GLU A 102 -10.71 18.56 -9.39
CA GLU A 102 -11.02 17.14 -9.26
C GLU A 102 -9.70 16.41 -9.03
N LEU A 103 -9.51 15.95 -7.80
CA LEU A 103 -8.29 15.30 -7.36
C LEU A 103 -8.57 13.83 -7.08
N ASN A 104 -7.82 12.95 -7.72
CA ASN A 104 -7.81 11.52 -7.41
C ASN A 104 -6.73 11.28 -6.35
N TYR A 105 -7.13 10.79 -5.18
CA TYR A 105 -6.21 10.41 -4.11
C TYR A 105 -6.47 8.95 -3.69
N TYR A 106 -5.57 8.05 -4.11
CA TYR A 106 -5.71 6.60 -3.93
C TYR A 106 -7.09 6.06 -4.36
N GLY A 107 -7.54 6.42 -5.57
CA GLY A 107 -8.82 5.97 -6.14
C GLY A 107 -10.04 6.74 -5.64
N ASN A 108 -9.89 7.66 -4.68
CA ASN A 108 -10.98 8.52 -4.23
C ASN A 108 -10.95 9.83 -5.01
N ILE A 109 -11.95 10.04 -5.87
CA ILE A 109 -12.15 11.31 -6.57
C ILE A 109 -12.81 12.29 -5.63
N VAL A 110 -12.16 13.43 -5.41
CA VAL A 110 -12.65 14.52 -4.55
C VAL A 110 -12.80 15.79 -5.38
N SER A 111 -14.02 16.33 -5.42
CA SER A 111 -14.40 17.44 -6.29
C SER A 111 -14.86 18.71 -5.54
N GLY A 112 -14.50 18.86 -4.25
CA GLY A 112 -15.04 19.92 -3.39
C GLY A 112 -14.03 20.59 -2.45
N ASN A 113 -13.89 21.92 -2.55
CA ASN A 113 -13.09 22.71 -1.61
C ASN A 113 -13.68 22.72 -0.19
N ASN A 114 -15.01 22.62 -0.08
CA ASN A 114 -15.73 22.69 1.19
C ASN A 114 -15.37 21.54 2.13
N ASP A 115 -15.16 20.33 1.59
CA ASP A 115 -14.81 19.17 2.39
C ASP A 115 -13.36 19.28 2.90
N LEU A 116 -12.42 19.73 2.06
CA LEU A 116 -11.05 20.00 2.52
C LEU A 116 -11.02 21.09 3.59
N PHE A 117 -11.80 22.16 3.40
CA PHE A 117 -11.96 23.20 4.40
C PHE A 117 -12.49 22.64 5.72
N ALA A 118 -13.53 21.79 5.66
CA ALA A 118 -14.11 21.16 6.84
C ALA A 118 -13.08 20.33 7.60
N PHE A 119 -12.31 19.47 6.92
CA PHE A 119 -11.27 18.66 7.55
C PHE A 119 -10.06 19.46 8.03
N ALA A 120 -9.72 20.55 7.35
CA ALA A 120 -8.70 21.49 7.80
C ALA A 120 -9.11 22.19 9.10
N ILE A 121 -10.36 22.65 9.19
CA ILE A 121 -10.90 23.21 10.44
C ILE A 121 -10.98 22.14 11.53
N LEU A 122 -11.51 20.97 11.23
CA LEU A 122 -11.63 19.88 12.20
C LEU A 122 -10.25 19.52 12.76
N GLY A 123 -9.25 19.33 11.90
CA GLY A 123 -7.87 19.11 12.32
C GLY A 123 -7.34 20.25 13.20
N ALA A 124 -7.51 21.50 12.77
CA ALA A 124 -7.00 22.68 13.49
C ALA A 124 -7.64 22.88 14.86
N ILE A 125 -8.96 22.67 14.98
CA ILE A 125 -9.72 22.91 16.21
C ILE A 125 -9.61 21.73 17.19
N THR A 126 -9.28 20.53 16.71
CA THR A 126 -9.27 19.32 17.56
C THR A 126 -8.38 19.45 18.80
N PRO A 127 -7.13 19.97 18.74
CA PRO A 127 -6.34 20.22 19.95
C PRO A 127 -7.02 21.19 20.92
N ILE A 128 -7.73 22.20 20.41
CA ILE A 128 -8.48 23.16 21.24
C ILE A 128 -9.67 22.47 21.92
N LEU A 129 -10.43 21.67 21.17
CA LEU A 129 -11.56 20.88 21.70
C LEU A 129 -11.10 19.84 22.72
N THR A 130 -9.95 19.21 22.49
CA THR A 130 -9.32 18.27 23.43
C THR A 130 -9.06 18.96 24.78
N HIS A 131 -8.53 20.19 24.75
CA HIS A 131 -8.29 20.97 25.97
C HIS A 131 -9.61 21.35 26.66
N ALA A 132 -10.59 21.81 25.90
CA ALA A 132 -11.90 22.18 26.42
C ALA A 132 -12.62 20.98 27.06
N ALA A 133 -12.58 19.82 26.42
CA ALA A 133 -13.14 18.58 26.93
C ALA A 133 -12.44 18.13 28.22
N LYS A 134 -11.09 18.23 28.29
CA LYS A 134 -10.34 17.97 29.52
C LYS A 134 -10.83 18.84 30.69
N LEU A 135 -10.93 20.15 30.47
CA LEU A 135 -11.39 21.10 31.49
C LEU A 135 -12.83 20.79 31.93
N LEU A 136 -13.71 20.52 30.97
CA LEU A 136 -15.11 20.17 31.23
C LEU A 136 -15.20 18.92 32.11
N VAL A 137 -14.55 17.82 31.70
CA VAL A 137 -14.61 16.56 32.45
C VAL A 137 -13.95 16.69 33.81
N SER A 138 -12.79 17.34 33.89
CA SER A 138 -12.11 17.59 35.17
C SER A 138 -13.03 18.35 36.15
N ASN A 139 -13.68 19.43 35.67
CA ASN A 139 -14.60 20.23 36.47
C ASN A 139 -15.86 19.44 36.89
N LEU A 140 -16.44 18.63 36.01
CA LEU A 140 -17.61 17.80 36.35
C LEU A 140 -17.25 16.76 37.41
N VAL A 141 -16.10 16.10 37.29
CA VAL A 141 -15.67 15.07 38.26
C VAL A 141 -15.36 15.69 39.62
N VAL A 142 -14.73 16.86 39.68
CA VAL A 142 -14.53 17.58 40.95
C VAL A 142 -15.87 17.98 41.56
N LYS A 143 -16.78 18.54 40.74
CA LYS A 143 -18.09 19.04 41.20
C LYS A 143 -19.02 17.95 41.72
N TYR A 144 -19.07 16.79 41.07
CA TYR A 144 -20.05 15.73 41.38
C TYR A 144 -19.44 14.50 42.04
N GLY A 145 -18.13 14.27 41.90
CA GLY A 145 -17.46 13.06 42.38
C GLY A 145 -16.73 13.20 43.71
N ASN A 146 -16.52 14.42 44.21
CA ASN A 146 -15.66 14.70 45.38
C ASN A 146 -14.28 14.03 45.28
N VAL A 147 -13.75 13.90 44.05
CA VAL A 147 -12.46 13.28 43.75
C VAL A 147 -11.41 14.37 43.58
N VAL A 148 -10.27 14.24 44.29
CA VAL A 148 -9.08 15.05 44.04
C VAL A 148 -8.22 14.33 42.99
N TRP A 149 -8.09 14.93 41.81
CA TRP A 149 -7.26 14.38 40.75
C TRP A 149 -5.79 14.35 41.16
N LYS A 150 -5.17 13.17 41.08
CA LYS A 150 -3.70 13.06 41.04
C LYS A 150 -3.22 13.35 39.61
N GLU A 151 -2.03 13.93 39.48
CA GLU A 151 -1.41 14.25 38.18
C GLU A 151 -1.44 13.07 37.20
N GLN A 152 -1.19 11.85 37.70
CA GLN A 152 -1.23 10.64 36.89
C GLN A 152 -2.62 10.34 36.31
N GLN A 153 -3.69 10.60 37.06
CA GLN A 153 -5.08 10.36 36.63
C GLN A 153 -5.53 11.43 35.64
N GLU A 154 -5.13 12.68 35.85
CA GLU A 154 -5.39 13.78 34.91
C GLU A 154 -4.73 13.51 33.55
N ASN A 155 -3.49 13.02 33.56
CA ASN A 155 -2.80 12.61 32.34
C ASN A 155 -3.49 11.41 31.65
N GLN A 156 -4.10 10.47 32.39
CA GLN A 156 -4.87 9.36 31.80
C GLN A 156 -6.12 9.86 31.10
N LEU A 157 -6.86 10.75 31.78
CA LEU A 157 -8.04 11.38 31.23
C LEU A 157 -7.68 12.13 29.94
N GLU A 158 -6.60 12.90 29.98
CA GLU A 158 -6.12 13.63 28.81
C GLU A 158 -5.78 12.68 27.65
N THR A 159 -5.08 11.58 27.94
CA THR A 159 -4.78 10.54 26.94
C THR A 159 -6.06 9.99 26.31
N LEU A 160 -7.03 9.62 27.14
CA LEU A 160 -8.30 9.05 26.69
C LEU A 160 -9.06 10.03 25.78
N ILE A 161 -9.17 11.29 26.20
CA ILE A 161 -9.84 12.33 25.43
C ILE A 161 -9.11 12.54 24.10
N THR A 162 -7.78 12.67 24.14
CA THR A 162 -6.96 12.79 22.93
C THR A 162 -7.19 11.62 21.97
N TYR A 163 -7.24 10.36 22.46
CA TYR A 163 -7.58 9.20 21.64
C TYR A 163 -8.96 9.27 21.00
N ALA A 164 -9.98 9.65 21.78
CA ALA A 164 -11.34 9.76 21.28
C ALA A 164 -11.43 10.77 20.13
N PHE A 165 -10.74 11.91 20.26
CA PHE A 165 -10.69 12.93 19.23
C PHE A 165 -9.89 12.51 17.99
N ILE A 166 -8.70 11.90 18.16
CA ILE A 166 -7.92 11.37 17.03
C ILE A 166 -8.70 10.29 16.28
N GLY A 167 -9.29 9.35 17.02
CA GLY A 167 -10.06 8.25 16.46
C GLY A 167 -11.29 8.76 15.73
N GLY A 168 -12.03 9.70 16.32
CA GLY A 168 -13.15 10.37 15.67
C GLY A 168 -12.74 11.10 14.39
N LEU A 169 -11.64 11.86 14.44
CA LEU A 169 -11.10 12.57 13.28
C LEU A 169 -10.69 11.59 12.16
N ALA A 170 -9.97 10.52 12.50
CA ALA A 170 -9.54 9.51 11.55
C ALA A 170 -10.73 8.75 10.92
N LEU A 171 -11.73 8.40 11.73
CA LEU A 171 -12.96 7.75 11.26
C LEU A 171 -13.73 8.66 10.30
N MET A 172 -14.00 9.90 10.70
CA MET A 172 -14.70 10.87 9.85
C MET A 172 -13.94 11.11 8.54
N SER A 173 -12.62 11.31 8.61
CA SER A 173 -11.78 11.45 7.43
C SER A 173 -11.90 10.26 6.51
N SER A 174 -11.77 9.04 7.05
CA SER A 174 -11.84 7.80 6.25
C SER A 174 -13.17 7.60 5.55
N GLN A 175 -14.29 8.01 6.17
CA GLN A 175 -15.63 7.82 5.62
C GLN A 175 -16.04 8.88 4.59
N MET A 176 -15.51 10.10 4.71
CA MET A 176 -15.92 11.21 3.83
C MET A 176 -14.94 11.47 2.69
N LEU A 177 -13.65 11.64 3.01
CA LEU A 177 -12.60 11.99 2.04
C LEU A 177 -11.49 10.93 1.98
N GLY A 178 -11.71 9.76 2.57
CA GLY A 178 -10.71 8.71 2.70
C GLY A 178 -9.40 9.21 3.29
N ALA A 179 -8.31 8.83 2.63
CA ALA A 179 -6.96 9.18 3.03
C ALA A 179 -6.61 10.67 2.82
N LEU A 180 -7.33 11.36 1.92
CA LEU A 180 -7.11 12.79 1.65
C LEU A 180 -7.59 13.65 2.82
N GLY A 181 -8.77 13.35 3.36
CA GLY A 181 -9.28 14.04 4.55
C GLY A 181 -8.33 13.87 5.73
N LEU A 182 -7.74 12.68 5.87
CA LEU A 182 -6.84 12.35 6.96
C LEU A 182 -5.53 13.14 6.88
N ILE A 183 -4.92 13.25 5.69
CA ILE A 183 -3.65 13.99 5.53
C ILE A 183 -3.83 15.50 5.72
N VAL A 184 -4.97 16.05 5.30
CA VAL A 184 -5.34 17.44 5.56
C VAL A 184 -5.56 17.65 7.06
N ALA A 185 -6.37 16.81 7.70
CA ALA A 185 -6.66 16.89 9.12
C ALA A 185 -5.38 16.74 9.97
N ALA A 186 -4.50 15.78 9.64
CA ALA A 186 -3.20 15.58 10.29
C ALA A 186 -2.30 16.82 10.19
N THR A 187 -2.27 17.45 9.01
CA THR A 187 -1.49 18.67 8.75
C THR A 187 -1.93 19.82 9.65
N PHE A 188 -3.23 20.10 9.69
CA PHE A 188 -3.77 21.19 10.50
C PHE A 188 -3.73 20.89 12.00
N TYR A 189 -3.91 19.63 12.40
CA TYR A 189 -3.72 19.19 13.79
C TYR A 189 -2.27 19.44 14.25
N LEU A 190 -1.29 19.03 13.45
CA LEU A 190 0.13 19.23 13.77
C LEU A 190 0.50 20.72 13.77
N SER A 191 -0.03 21.50 12.82
CA SER A 191 0.14 22.94 12.77
C SER A 191 -0.33 23.63 14.06
N THR A 192 -1.53 23.30 14.55
CA THR A 192 -2.03 23.80 15.84
C THR A 192 -1.13 23.36 16.97
N THR A 193 -0.73 22.09 17.01
CA THR A 193 0.15 21.55 18.06
C THR A 193 1.51 22.27 18.12
N ILE A 194 2.13 22.56 16.96
CA ILE A 194 3.39 23.31 16.87
C ILE A 194 3.24 24.73 17.44
N LEU A 195 2.15 25.42 17.08
CA LEU A 195 1.94 26.83 17.47
C LEU A 195 1.47 27.01 18.91
N SER A 196 0.82 25.98 19.45
CA SER A 196 0.22 25.97 20.78
C SER A 196 1.05 25.26 21.84
N GLU A 197 2.23 24.73 21.49
CA GLU A 197 3.13 24.09 22.45
C GLU A 197 3.38 25.01 23.66
N ASP A 198 3.12 24.48 24.86
CA ASP A 198 3.17 25.17 26.18
C ASP A 198 2.12 26.29 26.38
N LYS A 199 1.18 26.47 25.44
CA LYS A 199 0.12 27.49 25.50
C LYS A 199 -1.26 26.91 25.75
N LEU A 200 -1.50 25.69 25.28
CA LEU A 200 -2.67 24.90 25.65
C LEU A 200 -2.32 24.10 26.91
N GLY A 201 -3.24 24.01 27.89
CA GLY A 201 -3.06 23.19 29.09
C GLY A 201 -3.16 21.68 28.83
N ILE A 202 -2.70 21.24 27.65
CA ILE A 202 -2.51 19.86 27.22
C ILE A 202 -1.01 19.58 27.33
N ASN A 203 -0.67 18.39 27.80
CA ASN A 203 0.66 17.86 27.71
C ASN A 203 1.11 17.79 26.24
N ASN A 204 2.08 18.63 25.89
CA ASN A 204 2.59 18.73 24.53
C ASN A 204 3.05 17.39 23.96
N ILE A 205 3.61 16.51 24.80
CA ILE A 205 4.09 15.19 24.35
C ILE A 205 2.91 14.36 23.82
N LEU A 206 1.75 14.43 24.47
CA LEU A 206 0.54 13.78 23.99
C LEU A 206 0.03 14.40 22.69
N ALA A 207 -0.10 15.73 22.62
CA ALA A 207 -0.56 16.40 21.40
C ALA A 207 0.36 16.12 20.19
N PHE A 208 1.68 16.12 20.39
CA PHE A 208 2.58 15.78 19.31
C PHE A 208 2.50 14.29 18.92
N SER A 209 2.39 13.38 19.90
CA SER A 209 2.22 11.95 19.62
C SER A 209 0.92 11.64 18.85
N ALA A 210 -0.15 12.39 19.15
CA ALA A 210 -1.41 12.35 18.42
C ALA A 210 -1.25 12.75 16.96
N SER A 211 -0.50 13.84 16.73
CA SER A 211 -0.16 14.31 15.38
C SER A 211 0.60 13.23 14.59
N ALA A 212 1.62 12.61 15.19
CA ALA A 212 2.35 11.51 14.55
C ALA A 212 1.45 10.32 14.23
N SER A 213 0.48 10.01 15.09
CA SER A 213 -0.45 8.90 14.86
C SER A 213 -1.29 9.13 13.61
N LEU A 214 -1.87 10.33 13.48
CA LEU A 214 -2.64 10.70 12.28
C LEU A 214 -1.77 10.62 11.01
N PHE A 215 -0.54 11.12 11.08
CA PHE A 215 0.41 11.08 9.97
C PHE A 215 0.85 9.65 9.61
N LEU A 216 1.12 8.78 10.59
CA LEU A 216 1.46 7.38 10.32
C LEU A 216 0.31 6.67 9.59
N LEU A 217 -0.94 6.95 9.95
CA LEU A 217 -2.10 6.39 9.25
C LEU A 217 -2.19 6.83 7.78
N THR A 218 -1.64 7.99 7.38
CA THR A 218 -1.59 8.39 5.97
C THR A 218 -0.58 7.59 5.14
N LEU A 219 0.31 6.83 5.78
CA LEU A 219 1.24 5.94 5.09
C LEU A 219 0.57 4.61 4.69
N VAL A 220 -0.52 4.22 5.36
CA VAL A 220 -1.19 2.94 5.12
C VAL A 220 -1.72 2.83 3.69
N PRO A 221 -2.48 3.79 3.14
CA PRO A 221 -3.00 3.72 1.77
C PRO A 221 -1.88 3.72 0.74
N PHE A 222 -0.81 4.48 0.99
CA PHE A 222 0.39 4.47 0.16
C PHE A 222 1.02 3.07 0.08
N LEU A 223 1.21 2.42 1.24
CA LEU A 223 1.76 1.06 1.28
C LEU A 223 0.86 0.08 0.56
N LEU A 224 -0.45 0.10 0.86
CA LEU A 224 -1.42 -0.80 0.23
C LEU A 224 -1.46 -0.63 -1.29
N SER A 225 -1.53 0.62 -1.77
CA SER A 225 -1.46 0.95 -3.20
C SER A 225 -0.16 0.48 -3.85
N TYR A 226 0.97 0.66 -3.16
CA TYR A 226 2.25 0.14 -3.64
C TYR A 226 2.26 -1.39 -3.74
N GLY A 227 1.43 -2.10 -2.97
CA GLY A 227 1.31 -3.55 -3.00
C GLY A 227 0.16 -4.09 -3.82
N ASN A 228 -0.56 -3.24 -4.57
CA ASN A 228 -1.81 -3.58 -5.25
C ASN A 228 -2.87 -4.20 -4.32
N PHE A 229 -2.89 -3.78 -3.05
CA PHE A 229 -3.94 -4.16 -2.12
C PHE A 229 -4.95 -3.01 -1.98
N GLU A 230 -6.23 -3.33 -2.10
CA GLU A 230 -7.31 -2.36 -1.87
C GLU A 230 -7.61 -2.19 -0.38
N VAL A 231 -7.55 -3.29 0.39
CA VAL A 231 -7.96 -3.34 1.79
C VAL A 231 -6.99 -4.16 2.64
N LEU A 232 -6.91 -3.80 3.93
CA LEU A 232 -6.15 -4.52 4.93
C LEU A 232 -7.09 -5.48 5.70
N ASP A 233 -7.02 -6.77 5.39
CA ASP A 233 -7.86 -7.81 6.02
C ASP A 233 -7.24 -8.33 7.33
N PHE A 234 -7.90 -8.04 8.46
CA PHE A 234 -7.48 -8.47 9.80
C PHE A 234 -7.58 -9.98 10.03
N SER A 235 -8.22 -10.74 9.15
CA SER A 235 -8.24 -12.21 9.21
C SER A 235 -6.94 -12.86 8.72
N ARG A 236 -6.07 -12.11 8.04
CA ARG A 236 -4.78 -12.62 7.53
C ARG A 236 -3.72 -12.68 8.64
N GLY A 237 -3.00 -13.79 8.69
CA GLY A 237 -1.89 -13.99 9.66
C GLY A 237 -0.78 -12.94 9.54
N GLU A 238 -0.50 -12.48 8.32
CA GLU A 238 0.49 -11.42 8.03
C GLU A 238 0.13 -10.09 8.70
N VAL A 239 -1.15 -9.73 8.71
CA VAL A 239 -1.67 -8.50 9.30
C VAL A 239 -1.56 -8.58 10.82
N LEU A 240 -1.95 -9.72 11.40
CA LEU A 240 -1.79 -9.98 12.84
C LEU A 240 -0.31 -9.94 13.26
N ALA A 241 0.58 -10.49 12.43
CA ALA A 241 2.03 -10.43 12.66
C ALA A 241 2.53 -8.98 12.67
N GLY A 242 2.14 -8.16 11.69
CA GLY A 242 2.49 -6.74 11.66
C GLY A 242 2.07 -5.98 12.91
N LEU A 243 0.82 -6.17 13.35
CA LEU A 243 0.31 -5.59 14.60
C LEU A 243 1.12 -6.04 15.82
N PHE A 244 1.43 -7.33 15.93
CA PHE A 244 2.24 -7.86 17.02
C PHE A 244 3.66 -7.27 17.03
N MET A 245 4.27 -7.14 15.84
CA MET A 245 5.60 -6.56 15.69
C MET A 245 5.65 -5.08 16.08
N SER A 246 4.55 -4.32 15.94
CA SER A 246 4.47 -2.95 16.45
C SER A 246 4.64 -2.88 17.98
N GLY A 247 4.01 -3.79 18.71
CA GLY A 247 4.14 -3.92 20.17
C GLY A 247 5.56 -4.33 20.56
N LEU A 248 6.11 -5.32 19.86
CA LEU A 248 7.50 -5.78 20.04
C LEU A 248 8.49 -4.62 19.87
N LEU A 249 8.34 -3.84 18.79
CA LEU A 249 9.16 -2.66 18.51
C LEU A 249 9.17 -1.66 19.67
N LEU A 250 7.99 -1.34 20.20
CA LEU A 250 7.87 -0.37 21.27
C LEU A 250 8.41 -0.88 22.61
N LEU A 251 8.28 -2.18 22.88
CA LEU A 251 8.86 -2.85 24.06
C LEU A 251 10.39 -2.84 24.00
N PHE A 252 10.98 -3.24 22.88
CA PHE A 252 12.43 -3.19 22.71
C PHE A 252 12.96 -1.77 22.78
N HIS A 253 12.29 -0.80 22.14
CA HIS A 253 12.65 0.60 22.29
C HIS A 253 12.66 1.02 23.77
N ARG A 254 11.68 0.59 24.58
CA ARG A 254 11.65 0.87 26.02
C ARG A 254 12.83 0.25 26.77
N ILE A 255 13.20 -0.99 26.42
CA ILE A 255 14.34 -1.69 27.02
C ILE A 255 15.65 -0.97 26.68
N PHE A 256 15.87 -0.64 25.41
CA PHE A 256 17.07 0.08 24.96
C PHE A 256 17.17 1.48 25.56
N LEU A 257 16.05 2.20 25.69
CA LEU A 257 16.00 3.46 26.43
C LEU A 257 16.53 3.31 27.86
N ARG A 258 16.05 2.30 28.60
CA ARG A 258 16.47 2.07 30.00
C ARG A 258 17.94 1.73 30.12
N PHE A 259 18.46 0.89 29.22
CA PHE A 259 19.88 0.56 29.22
C PHE A 259 20.76 1.78 28.94
N ALA A 260 20.36 2.62 27.98
CA ALA A 260 21.12 3.80 27.63
C ALA A 260 21.10 4.89 28.73
N THR A 261 19.99 5.04 29.47
CA THR A 261 19.92 6.03 30.55
C THR A 261 20.65 5.62 31.82
N ASN A 262 20.81 4.31 32.06
CA ASN A 262 21.39 3.79 33.30
C ASN A 262 22.86 3.39 33.18
N SER A 263 23.46 3.41 31.99
CA SER A 263 24.86 3.04 31.78
C SER A 263 25.82 4.20 32.06
N GLN A 264 26.86 3.97 32.88
CA GLN A 264 27.94 4.95 33.12
C GLN A 264 29.01 5.00 32.00
N THR A 265 29.04 4.03 31.09
CA THR A 265 30.03 3.92 29.99
C THR A 265 29.37 3.64 28.65
N GLY A 266 29.98 4.10 27.53
CA GLY A 266 29.86 3.68 26.11
C GLY A 266 28.46 3.57 25.44
N TRP A 267 27.51 2.96 26.12
CA TRP A 267 26.14 2.67 25.69
C TRP A 267 25.30 3.92 25.40
N SER A 268 25.65 5.07 25.97
CA SER A 268 25.02 6.35 25.66
C SER A 268 25.25 6.81 24.21
N TYR A 269 26.37 6.42 23.58
CA TYR A 269 26.66 6.71 22.16
C TYR A 269 25.99 5.72 21.21
N LEU A 270 25.83 4.46 21.65
CA LEU A 270 25.10 3.42 20.89
C LEU A 270 23.58 3.63 20.91
N TYR A 271 23.07 4.51 21.77
CA TYR A 271 21.66 4.82 21.92
C TYR A 271 20.98 5.26 20.61
N LEU A 272 21.62 6.20 19.91
CA LEU A 272 21.16 6.71 18.61
C LEU A 272 21.15 5.59 17.57
N ALA A 273 22.27 4.86 17.46
CA ALA A 273 22.37 3.74 16.54
C ALA A 273 21.28 2.71 16.83
N LYS A 274 21.08 2.28 18.07
CA LYS A 274 20.11 1.22 18.42
C LYS A 274 18.65 1.64 18.26
N ASN A 275 18.30 2.89 18.56
CA ASN A 275 16.93 3.40 18.41
C ASN A 275 16.45 3.43 16.96
N PHE A 276 17.36 3.57 16.00
CA PHE A 276 17.05 3.50 14.58
C PHE A 276 17.34 2.11 13.99
N LEU A 277 18.47 1.49 14.34
CA LEU A 277 18.87 0.16 13.85
C LEU A 277 17.90 -0.94 14.25
N PHE A 278 17.26 -0.86 15.42
CA PHE A 278 16.34 -1.92 15.84
C PHE A 278 15.00 -1.88 15.05
N PRO A 279 14.33 -0.72 14.89
CA PRO A 279 13.24 -0.58 13.93
C PRO A 279 13.63 -1.01 12.51
N ILE A 280 14.80 -0.57 12.05
CA ILE A 280 15.36 -0.97 10.76
C ILE A 280 15.48 -2.50 10.65
N PHE A 281 16.05 -3.15 11.67
CA PHE A 281 16.26 -4.59 11.69
C PHE A 281 14.95 -5.37 11.67
N ILE A 282 13.96 -5.00 12.50
CA ILE A 282 12.66 -5.68 12.51
C ILE A 282 11.96 -5.53 11.15
N THR A 283 11.94 -4.32 10.59
CA THR A 283 11.29 -4.07 9.30
C THR A 283 12.02 -4.79 8.17
N PHE A 284 13.34 -4.86 8.22
CA PHE A 284 14.16 -5.63 7.28
C PHE A 284 13.89 -7.14 7.39
N VAL A 285 13.78 -7.67 8.61
CA VAL A 285 13.40 -9.07 8.83
C VAL A 285 12.02 -9.35 8.25
N LEU A 286 11.03 -8.47 8.47
CA LEU A 286 9.70 -8.62 7.88
C LEU A 286 9.71 -8.64 6.35
N ALA A 287 10.59 -7.85 5.74
CA ALA A 287 10.72 -7.80 4.29
C ALA A 287 11.50 -9.00 3.71
N ILE A 288 12.55 -9.48 4.38
CA ILE A 288 13.22 -10.74 3.98
C ILE A 288 12.23 -11.89 4.11
N LEU A 289 11.46 -11.95 5.19
CA LEU A 289 10.48 -13.01 5.38
C LEU A 289 9.47 -13.04 4.23
N TYR A 290 9.07 -11.87 3.71
CA TYR A 290 8.23 -11.79 2.52
C TYR A 290 8.85 -12.40 1.27
N THR A 291 10.12 -12.10 0.97
CA THR A 291 10.79 -12.65 -0.22
C THR A 291 11.01 -14.16 -0.13
N GLN A 292 11.10 -14.70 1.09
CA GLN A 292 11.28 -16.12 1.35
C GLN A 292 9.94 -16.88 1.44
N LYS A 293 8.92 -16.26 2.03
CA LYS A 293 7.55 -16.77 2.16
C LYS A 293 6.55 -15.60 2.15
N GLU A 294 5.77 -15.51 1.08
CA GLU A 294 4.74 -14.46 0.91
C GLU A 294 3.79 -14.36 2.12
N ASN A 295 3.48 -15.50 2.77
CA ASN A 295 2.58 -15.56 3.94
C ASN A 295 3.21 -15.11 5.28
N LEU A 296 4.51 -14.79 5.34
CA LEU A 296 5.22 -14.41 6.57
C LEU A 296 5.51 -12.91 6.69
N GLY A 297 5.08 -12.09 5.73
CA GLY A 297 5.43 -10.68 5.75
C GLY A 297 4.92 -9.89 4.55
N GLY A 298 5.54 -8.74 4.32
CA GLY A 298 5.35 -7.93 3.12
C GLY A 298 4.65 -6.61 3.42
N ILE A 299 4.00 -6.07 2.39
CA ILE A 299 3.34 -4.76 2.45
C ILE A 299 2.20 -4.76 3.46
N LEU A 300 1.46 -5.86 3.59
CA LEU A 300 0.37 -5.99 4.56
C LEU A 300 0.87 -6.01 6.00
N SER A 301 1.93 -6.76 6.30
CA SER A 301 2.55 -6.73 7.63
C SER A 301 3.15 -5.36 7.95
N LEU A 302 3.74 -4.68 6.97
CA LEU A 302 4.30 -3.35 7.14
C LEU A 302 3.21 -2.31 7.40
N ALA A 303 2.12 -2.34 6.62
CA ALA A 303 0.95 -1.48 6.82
C ALA A 303 0.31 -1.72 8.19
N ALA A 304 0.16 -2.98 8.60
CA ALA A 304 -0.35 -3.35 9.91
C ALA A 304 0.58 -2.92 11.06
N LEU A 305 1.89 -3.01 10.88
CA LEU A 305 2.89 -2.49 11.82
C LEU A 305 2.76 -0.98 11.99
N VAL A 306 2.58 -0.24 10.90
CA VAL A 306 2.35 1.22 10.92
C VAL A 306 1.06 1.57 11.67
N ILE A 307 -0.03 0.84 11.43
CA ILE A 307 -1.30 0.99 12.19
C ILE A 307 -1.06 0.74 13.68
N GLY A 308 -0.40 -0.35 14.02
CA GLY A 308 -0.09 -0.69 15.41
C GLY A 308 0.76 0.37 16.11
N LEU A 309 1.75 0.94 15.42
CA LEU A 309 2.53 2.06 15.94
C LEU A 309 1.70 3.34 16.10
N ALA A 310 0.86 3.69 15.12
CA ALA A 310 -0.06 4.82 15.23
C ALA A 310 -0.99 4.66 16.45
N ILE A 311 -1.48 3.45 16.71
CA ILE A 311 -2.31 3.17 17.88
C ILE A 311 -1.51 3.24 19.17
N LEU A 312 -0.27 2.76 19.22
CA LEU A 312 0.47 2.60 20.49
C LEU A 312 1.30 3.85 20.89
N THR A 313 1.62 4.73 19.93
CA THR A 313 2.50 5.90 20.17
C THR A 313 1.94 6.86 21.22
N PRO A 314 0.65 7.26 21.21
CA PRO A 314 0.10 8.10 22.27
C PRO A 314 -0.03 7.40 23.63
N VAL A 315 -0.42 6.10 23.67
CA VAL A 315 -0.47 5.29 24.91
C VAL A 315 0.90 5.28 25.60
N LYS A 316 1.96 5.10 24.82
CA LYS A 316 3.33 5.09 25.37
C LYS A 316 3.79 6.46 25.81
N SER A 317 3.42 7.50 25.06
CA SER A 317 3.78 8.89 25.34
C SER A 317 3.25 9.33 26.70
N TYR A 318 2.06 8.87 27.08
CA TYR A 318 1.51 8.99 28.43
C TYR A 318 2.43 8.38 29.51
N SER A 319 2.84 7.13 29.35
CA SER A 319 3.53 6.37 30.42
C SER A 319 4.98 6.78 30.69
N SER A 320 5.65 7.37 29.71
CA SER A 320 7.11 7.55 29.73
C SER A 320 7.57 8.99 29.61
N ASN A 321 6.63 9.93 29.38
CA ASN A 321 6.90 11.35 29.08
C ASN A 321 8.00 11.54 28.02
N ARG A 322 8.11 10.56 27.12
CA ARG A 322 9.09 10.49 26.04
C ARG A 322 8.37 10.02 24.79
N VAL A 323 8.80 10.58 23.67
CA VAL A 323 8.19 10.29 22.39
C VAL A 323 9.01 9.28 21.62
N SER A 324 8.35 8.31 20.99
CA SER A 324 8.95 7.34 20.08
C SER A 324 9.24 7.87 18.68
N VAL A 325 9.34 9.20 18.45
CA VAL A 325 9.56 9.77 17.10
C VAL A 325 10.71 9.12 16.32
N PRO A 326 11.86 8.77 16.93
CA PRO A 326 12.92 8.04 16.22
C PRO A 326 12.46 6.67 15.67
N VAL A 327 11.56 5.98 16.36
CA VAL A 327 10.96 4.72 15.90
C VAL A 327 10.06 5.00 14.71
N ASP A 328 9.17 5.99 14.81
CA ASP A 328 8.21 6.34 13.76
C ASP A 328 8.94 6.76 12.48
N LEU A 329 9.97 7.59 12.60
CA LEU A 329 10.82 8.03 11.48
C LEU A 329 11.72 6.92 10.94
N GLY A 330 12.22 6.02 11.79
CA GLY A 330 12.98 4.85 11.36
C GLY A 330 12.12 3.88 10.53
N VAL A 331 10.87 3.66 10.96
CA VAL A 331 9.91 2.83 10.23
C VAL A 331 9.52 3.49 8.90
N LEU A 332 9.26 4.80 8.90
CA LEU A 332 9.00 5.55 7.67
C LEU A 332 10.17 5.45 6.68
N ALA A 333 11.39 5.77 7.10
CA ALA A 333 12.56 5.75 6.24
C ALA A 333 12.82 4.36 5.65
N MET A 334 12.62 3.30 6.45
CA MET A 334 12.80 1.92 5.98
C MET A 334 11.66 1.45 5.08
N ALA A 335 10.41 1.75 5.43
CA ALA A 335 9.27 1.45 4.59
C ALA A 335 9.51 1.93 3.15
N LEU A 336 10.04 3.15 3.01
CA LEU A 336 10.35 3.78 1.73
C LEU A 336 11.61 3.23 1.05
N PHE A 337 12.64 2.88 1.82
CA PHE A 337 13.85 2.26 1.28
C PHE A 337 13.58 0.85 0.74
N MET A 338 12.65 0.12 1.36
CA MET A 338 12.35 -1.26 1.00
C MET A 338 11.40 -1.39 -0.20
N LEU A 339 10.60 -0.37 -0.51
CA LEU A 339 9.65 -0.41 -1.63
C LEU A 339 10.24 -0.96 -2.93
N PRO A 340 11.39 -0.47 -3.45
CA PRO A 340 11.93 -0.96 -4.72
C PRO A 340 12.30 -2.45 -4.72
N TYR A 341 12.49 -3.02 -3.53
CA TYR A 341 12.84 -4.43 -3.30
C TYR A 341 11.61 -5.30 -3.00
N ILE A 342 10.44 -4.69 -2.78
CA ILE A 342 9.16 -5.36 -2.55
C ILE A 342 8.24 -4.99 -3.72
N LYS A 343 8.59 -5.41 -4.94
CA LYS A 343 7.80 -5.05 -6.12
C LYS A 343 6.41 -5.70 -6.05
N PRO A 344 5.31 -4.94 -6.24
CA PRO A 344 4.02 -5.56 -6.49
C PRO A 344 4.09 -6.35 -7.79
N VAL A 345 3.53 -7.55 -7.76
CA VAL A 345 3.27 -8.33 -8.96
C VAL A 345 2.17 -7.62 -9.74
N VAL A 346 2.50 -7.00 -10.88
CA VAL A 346 1.51 -6.47 -11.82
C VAL A 346 1.47 -7.41 -13.02
N ILE A 347 0.36 -8.11 -13.20
CA ILE A 347 0.15 -8.97 -14.37
C ILE A 347 -0.61 -8.18 -15.43
N GLU A 348 0.11 -7.36 -16.22
CA GLU A 348 -0.50 -6.61 -17.34
C GLU A 348 -1.05 -7.56 -18.42
N GLU A 349 -2.27 -7.31 -18.87
CA GLU A 349 -2.78 -7.90 -20.12
C GLU A 349 -2.13 -7.18 -21.30
N LYS A 350 -1.37 -7.93 -22.13
CA LYS A 350 -0.60 -7.36 -23.25
C LYS A 350 -1.41 -7.22 -24.55
N SER A 351 -2.62 -7.76 -24.59
CA SER A 351 -3.50 -7.76 -25.77
C SER A 351 -4.10 -6.37 -26.04
N ASP A 352 -4.10 -5.95 -27.31
CA ASP A 352 -4.62 -4.63 -27.71
C ASP A 352 -6.16 -4.63 -27.81
N LEU A 353 -6.87 -4.78 -26.69
CA LEU A 353 -8.36 -4.86 -26.65
C LEU A 353 -9.08 -3.66 -27.29
N ALA A 354 -8.45 -2.48 -27.29
CA ALA A 354 -8.98 -1.27 -27.92
C ALA A 354 -9.19 -1.43 -29.45
N LEU A 355 -8.58 -2.44 -30.09
CA LEU A 355 -8.82 -2.74 -31.50
C LEU A 355 -10.22 -3.31 -31.75
N ILE A 356 -10.86 -3.90 -30.73
CA ILE A 356 -12.09 -4.66 -30.86
C ILE A 356 -13.25 -3.99 -30.09
N GLN A 357 -12.96 -3.27 -29.02
CA GLN A 357 -13.99 -2.57 -28.25
C GLN A 357 -14.30 -1.21 -28.88
N LYS A 358 -15.56 -1.02 -29.33
CA LYS A 358 -16.04 0.21 -29.98
C LYS A 358 -16.76 1.20 -29.05
N GLU A 359 -16.92 0.90 -27.76
CA GLU A 359 -17.58 1.80 -26.80
C GLU A 359 -16.74 1.97 -25.53
N GLU A 360 -16.38 3.22 -25.23
CA GLU A 360 -15.82 3.63 -23.95
C GLU A 360 -16.96 3.66 -22.92
N GLY A 361 -17.05 2.60 -22.11
CA GLY A 361 -17.79 2.65 -20.86
C GLY A 361 -18.58 1.40 -20.50
N VAL A 362 -18.25 0.91 -19.30
CA VAL A 362 -19.10 0.17 -18.35
C VAL A 362 -18.96 -1.37 -18.33
N SER A 363 -18.64 -1.82 -17.11
CA SER A 363 -18.72 -3.15 -16.47
C SER A 363 -17.83 -4.29 -16.96
N VAL A 364 -17.21 -4.94 -15.96
CA VAL A 364 -16.63 -6.30 -15.98
C VAL A 364 -17.75 -7.34 -16.10
N GLU A 365 -18.61 -7.21 -17.13
CA GLU A 365 -19.46 -8.32 -17.54
C GLU A 365 -18.69 -9.19 -18.52
N GLU A 366 -18.84 -10.51 -18.37
CA GLU A 366 -18.17 -11.53 -19.17
C GLU A 366 -18.51 -11.31 -20.65
N GLN A 367 -17.56 -10.80 -21.44
CA GLN A 367 -17.79 -10.46 -22.85
C GLN A 367 -18.36 -11.67 -23.60
N LYS A 368 -19.46 -11.45 -24.32
CA LYS A 368 -20.09 -12.47 -25.16
C LYS A 368 -19.17 -12.80 -26.32
N GLY A 369 -18.87 -14.08 -26.52
CA GLY A 369 -18.00 -14.50 -27.61
C GLY A 369 -18.63 -14.33 -29.00
N GLU A 370 -17.81 -13.92 -29.97
CA GLU A 370 -18.18 -13.88 -31.38
C GLU A 370 -18.05 -15.25 -32.06
N SER A 371 -18.51 -15.33 -33.32
CA SER A 371 -18.44 -16.57 -34.10
C SER A 371 -17.02 -16.85 -34.60
N LEU A 372 -16.54 -18.09 -34.44
CA LEU A 372 -15.26 -18.58 -34.97
C LEU A 372 -15.20 -18.54 -36.50
N GLU A 373 -16.35 -18.45 -37.17
CA GLU A 373 -16.46 -18.22 -38.61
C GLU A 373 -15.75 -16.95 -39.08
N LEU A 374 -15.64 -15.93 -38.21
CA LEU A 374 -14.93 -14.68 -38.50
C LEU A 374 -13.41 -14.87 -38.56
N ALA A 375 -12.90 -15.92 -37.91
CA ALA A 375 -11.48 -16.23 -37.81
C ALA A 375 -10.97 -17.17 -38.91
N LYS A 376 -11.67 -17.31 -40.06
CA LYS A 376 -11.21 -18.20 -41.15
C LYS A 376 -9.83 -17.81 -41.70
N GLY A 377 -8.93 -18.78 -41.76
CA GLY A 377 -7.56 -18.62 -42.28
C GLY A 377 -6.50 -19.23 -41.38
N ASN A 378 -5.25 -18.88 -41.67
CA ASN A 378 -4.09 -19.22 -40.85
C ASN A 378 -3.70 -18.00 -40.05
N TRP A 379 -3.38 -18.19 -38.78
CA TRP A 379 -2.98 -17.14 -37.86
C TRP A 379 -1.79 -17.58 -37.03
N ASP A 380 -0.92 -16.64 -36.73
CA ASP A 380 0.25 -16.84 -35.87
C ASP A 380 0.09 -16.05 -34.57
N VAL A 381 0.43 -16.66 -33.44
CA VAL A 381 0.40 -16.00 -32.13
C VAL A 381 1.46 -14.90 -32.07
N VAL A 382 1.05 -13.71 -31.66
CA VAL A 382 1.95 -12.57 -31.46
C VAL A 382 2.50 -12.62 -30.03
N SER A 383 3.73 -13.13 -29.88
CA SER A 383 4.30 -13.48 -28.56
C SER A 383 4.53 -12.29 -27.63
N ASP A 384 4.82 -11.11 -28.14
CA ASP A 384 5.01 -9.89 -27.34
C ASP A 384 3.69 -9.28 -26.87
N LYS A 385 2.57 -9.67 -27.49
CA LYS A 385 1.19 -9.26 -27.17
C LYS A 385 0.37 -10.35 -26.50
N SER A 386 0.98 -11.49 -26.19
CA SER A 386 0.32 -12.65 -25.58
C SER A 386 1.05 -13.08 -24.32
N THR A 387 0.33 -13.42 -23.26
CA THR A 387 0.92 -13.89 -22.00
C THR A 387 -0.04 -14.87 -21.35
N LEU A 388 0.45 -16.04 -20.92
CA LEU A 388 -0.40 -17.07 -20.32
C LEU A 388 -0.43 -16.80 -18.84
N LYS A 389 -1.59 -16.47 -18.29
CA LYS A 389 -1.77 -16.31 -16.85
C LYS A 389 -2.28 -17.62 -16.25
N PHE A 390 -1.74 -18.00 -15.11
CA PHE A 390 -2.21 -19.14 -14.35
C PHE A 390 -2.31 -18.82 -12.86
N ALA A 391 -3.13 -19.58 -12.14
CA ALA A 391 -3.25 -19.49 -10.70
C ALA A 391 -3.40 -20.89 -10.09
N LEU A 392 -2.75 -21.12 -8.95
CA LEU A 392 -2.78 -22.39 -8.21
C LEU A 392 -3.02 -22.14 -6.72
N GLY A 393 -3.85 -22.96 -6.08
CA GLY A 393 -4.12 -22.89 -4.63
C GLY A 393 -5.57 -22.49 -4.28
N PRO A 394 -5.87 -22.40 -2.98
CA PRO A 394 -7.23 -22.11 -2.49
C PRO A 394 -7.64 -20.66 -2.82
N ASP A 395 -8.95 -20.41 -2.92
CA ASP A 395 -9.54 -19.10 -3.30
C ASP A 395 -8.97 -17.91 -2.52
N LYS A 396 -8.51 -18.12 -1.29
CA LYS A 396 -7.79 -17.13 -0.49
C LYS A 396 -6.29 -17.41 -0.54
N GLY A 397 -5.54 -16.58 -1.27
CA GLY A 397 -4.08 -16.68 -1.35
C GLY A 397 -3.56 -17.59 -2.47
N ARG A 398 -4.22 -17.56 -3.65
CA ARG A 398 -3.74 -18.24 -4.84
C ARG A 398 -2.35 -17.74 -5.22
N THR A 399 -1.47 -18.67 -5.59
CA THR A 399 -0.20 -18.35 -6.24
C THR A 399 -0.48 -18.08 -7.71
N GLU A 400 -0.30 -16.82 -8.11
CA GLU A 400 -0.42 -16.41 -9.51
C GLU A 400 0.94 -16.46 -10.20
N GLY A 401 0.90 -16.70 -11.50
CA GLY A 401 2.09 -16.64 -12.33
C GLY A 401 1.75 -16.48 -13.80
N VAL A 402 2.80 -16.28 -14.58
CA VAL A 402 2.72 -16.11 -16.03
C VAL A 402 3.74 -16.95 -16.77
N PHE A 403 3.43 -17.29 -18.02
CA PHE A 403 4.44 -17.55 -19.03
C PHE A 403 4.51 -16.36 -19.98
N ASN A 404 5.66 -15.69 -19.97
CA ASN A 404 5.88 -14.47 -20.73
C ASN A 404 6.02 -14.69 -22.25
N GLU A 405 6.25 -15.94 -22.66
CA GLU A 405 6.34 -16.32 -24.07
C GLU A 405 5.31 -17.42 -24.39
N ILE A 406 4.48 -17.15 -25.40
CA ILE A 406 3.62 -18.16 -26.04
C ILE A 406 3.87 -18.07 -27.54
N LYS A 407 4.08 -19.23 -28.16
CA LYS A 407 4.18 -19.38 -29.61
C LYS A 407 3.09 -20.32 -30.08
N GLY A 408 2.58 -20.13 -31.28
CA GLY A 408 1.58 -21.04 -31.80
C GLY A 408 1.00 -20.62 -33.14
N THR A 409 0.27 -21.55 -33.74
CA THR A 409 -0.39 -21.38 -35.03
C THR A 409 -1.82 -21.89 -34.95
N PHE A 410 -2.73 -21.18 -35.62
CA PHE A 410 -4.15 -21.46 -35.63
C PHE A 410 -4.63 -21.55 -37.07
N GLN A 411 -5.15 -22.71 -37.45
CA GLN A 411 -5.73 -22.94 -38.76
C GLN A 411 -7.23 -23.15 -38.59
N VAL A 412 -8.01 -22.22 -39.13
CA VAL A 412 -9.48 -22.25 -39.09
C VAL A 412 -9.98 -22.44 -40.52
N PRO A 413 -10.29 -23.69 -40.93
CA PRO A 413 -10.77 -23.98 -42.27
C PRO A 413 -12.25 -23.58 -42.45
N ALA A 414 -12.80 -23.82 -43.66
CA ALA A 414 -14.20 -23.50 -43.95
C ALA A 414 -15.20 -24.21 -43.02
N ASP A 415 -14.86 -25.42 -42.59
CA ASP A 415 -15.56 -26.21 -41.58
C ASP A 415 -14.84 -26.03 -40.23
N ILE A 416 -15.33 -25.13 -39.39
CA ILE A 416 -14.64 -24.71 -38.15
C ILE A 416 -14.40 -25.85 -37.15
N THR A 417 -15.13 -26.97 -37.25
CA THR A 417 -14.95 -28.14 -36.38
C THR A 417 -13.61 -28.83 -36.62
N LYS A 418 -13.02 -28.62 -37.80
CA LYS A 418 -11.70 -29.14 -38.21
C LYS A 418 -10.55 -28.18 -37.91
N SER A 419 -10.78 -27.16 -37.10
CA SER A 419 -9.75 -26.19 -36.74
C SER A 419 -8.60 -26.86 -35.98
N LYS A 420 -7.36 -26.50 -36.34
CA LYS A 420 -6.14 -27.03 -35.75
C LYS A 420 -5.36 -25.93 -35.06
N PHE A 421 -5.07 -26.13 -33.78
CA PHE A 421 -4.30 -25.22 -32.95
C PHE A 421 -3.06 -25.94 -32.45
N PHE A 422 -1.91 -25.29 -32.61
CA PHE A 422 -0.66 -25.74 -32.06
C PHE A 422 -0.10 -24.64 -31.17
N ILE A 423 0.15 -24.96 -29.89
CA ILE A 423 0.75 -24.03 -28.92
C ILE A 423 2.03 -24.62 -28.39
N GLN A 424 3.03 -23.76 -28.26
CA GLN A 424 4.33 -24.03 -27.67
C GLN A 424 4.64 -22.97 -26.62
N ILE A 425 4.90 -23.40 -25.39
CA ILE A 425 5.22 -22.51 -24.27
C ILE A 425 6.62 -22.90 -23.74
N PRO A 426 7.64 -22.02 -23.88
CA PRO A 426 8.94 -22.24 -23.25
C PRO A 426 8.81 -22.20 -21.74
N VAL A 427 9.28 -23.25 -21.06
CA VAL A 427 9.20 -23.33 -19.58
C VAL A 427 10.02 -22.19 -18.94
N ALA A 428 11.15 -21.84 -19.53
CA ALA A 428 12.02 -20.75 -19.07
C ALA A 428 11.35 -19.36 -19.06
N SER A 429 10.19 -19.20 -19.70
CA SER A 429 9.42 -17.94 -19.68
C SER A 429 8.49 -17.81 -18.47
N LEU A 430 8.44 -18.84 -17.61
CA LEU A 430 7.70 -18.87 -16.36
C LEU A 430 8.18 -17.75 -15.44
N SER A 431 7.22 -17.02 -14.87
CA SER A 431 7.47 -16.24 -13.68
C SER A 431 6.28 -16.26 -12.74
N THR A 432 6.56 -16.58 -11.49
CA THR A 432 5.68 -16.38 -10.33
C THR A 432 6.07 -15.12 -9.57
N PHE A 433 6.91 -14.27 -10.17
CA PHE A 433 7.40 -13.01 -9.63
C PHE A 433 8.23 -13.15 -8.34
N VAL A 434 8.64 -14.37 -8.02
CA VAL A 434 9.54 -14.72 -6.92
C VAL A 434 10.66 -15.56 -7.51
N ASP A 435 11.82 -14.96 -7.74
CA ASP A 435 12.95 -15.58 -8.46
C ASP A 435 13.34 -16.96 -7.90
N MET A 436 13.36 -17.12 -6.56
CA MET A 436 13.70 -18.40 -5.95
C MET A 436 12.63 -19.48 -6.19
N ARG A 437 11.35 -19.09 -6.25
CA ARG A 437 10.26 -20.02 -6.59
C ARG A 437 10.35 -20.40 -8.06
N ASP A 438 10.65 -19.44 -8.93
CA ASP A 438 10.85 -19.68 -10.37
C ASP A 438 12.00 -20.67 -10.59
N GLU A 439 13.14 -20.45 -9.94
CA GLU A 439 14.28 -21.38 -9.97
C GLU A 439 13.90 -22.78 -9.47
N HIS A 440 13.15 -22.87 -8.37
CA HIS A 440 12.69 -24.15 -7.82
C HIS A 440 11.74 -24.88 -8.77
N LEU A 441 10.82 -24.16 -9.43
CA LEU A 441 9.87 -24.73 -10.39
C LEU A 441 10.56 -25.27 -11.65
N MET A 442 11.76 -24.79 -11.99
CA MET A 442 12.56 -25.38 -13.08
C MET A 442 13.10 -26.78 -12.75
N GLY A 443 13.18 -27.12 -11.46
CA GLY A 443 13.77 -28.38 -10.99
C GLY A 443 12.98 -29.63 -11.33
N ALA A 444 13.61 -30.79 -11.08
CA ALA A 444 13.08 -32.12 -11.43
C ALA A 444 11.74 -32.48 -10.74
N GLU A 445 11.47 -31.89 -9.57
CA GLU A 445 10.22 -32.08 -8.84
C GLU A 445 9.02 -31.50 -9.60
N TYR A 446 9.23 -30.40 -10.33
CA TYR A 446 8.18 -29.68 -11.06
C TYR A 446 8.34 -29.84 -12.58
N PHE A 447 8.81 -28.82 -13.30
CA PHE A 447 8.84 -28.83 -14.76
C PHE A 447 10.00 -29.64 -15.35
N ASP A 448 11.08 -29.87 -14.59
CA ASP A 448 12.31 -30.51 -15.07
C ASP A 448 12.77 -29.86 -16.39
N ALA A 449 12.95 -28.54 -16.34
CA ALA A 449 13.08 -27.68 -17.51
C ALA A 449 14.34 -27.98 -18.35
N GLU A 450 15.40 -28.51 -17.73
CA GLU A 450 16.60 -28.96 -18.44
C GLU A 450 16.29 -30.10 -19.42
N LYS A 451 15.42 -31.03 -19.02
CA LYS A 451 15.05 -32.20 -19.83
C LYS A 451 13.82 -31.96 -20.69
N TYR A 452 12.89 -31.15 -20.20
CA TYR A 452 11.61 -30.83 -20.85
C TYR A 452 11.41 -29.31 -20.95
N PRO A 453 12.16 -28.61 -21.83
CA PRO A 453 12.18 -27.14 -21.87
C PRO A 453 10.90 -26.50 -22.42
N THR A 454 9.89 -27.29 -22.79
CA THR A 454 8.75 -26.81 -23.57
C THR A 454 7.48 -27.59 -23.25
N LEU A 455 6.39 -26.86 -23.05
CA LEU A 455 5.03 -27.38 -22.98
C LEU A 455 4.39 -27.31 -24.37
N LEU A 456 3.62 -28.33 -24.74
CA LEU A 456 3.02 -28.42 -26.08
C LEU A 456 1.53 -28.76 -26.00
N PHE A 457 0.70 -28.02 -26.72
CA PHE A 457 -0.70 -28.38 -26.94
C PHE A 457 -0.98 -28.57 -28.43
N ARG A 458 -1.70 -29.64 -28.79
CA ARG A 458 -2.14 -29.94 -30.15
C ARG A 458 -3.62 -30.26 -30.15
N SER A 459 -4.45 -29.40 -30.76
CA SER A 459 -5.87 -29.70 -30.91
C SER A 459 -6.10 -30.85 -31.92
N LYS A 460 -7.13 -31.63 -31.65
CA LYS A 460 -7.66 -32.72 -32.49
C LYS A 460 -9.01 -32.32 -33.09
N GLU A 461 -9.85 -31.67 -32.29
CA GLU A 461 -11.18 -31.20 -32.68
C GLU A 461 -11.57 -29.92 -31.94
N VAL A 462 -12.50 -29.16 -32.51
CA VAL A 462 -13.11 -27.99 -31.88
C VAL A 462 -14.63 -28.16 -31.85
N VAL A 463 -15.21 -28.02 -30.67
CA VAL A 463 -16.65 -28.14 -30.43
C VAL A 463 -17.22 -26.77 -30.07
N ALA A 464 -18.32 -26.38 -30.71
CA ALA A 464 -19.03 -25.15 -30.38
C ALA A 464 -19.98 -25.37 -29.20
N ASN A 465 -19.91 -24.48 -28.22
CA ASN A 465 -20.69 -24.51 -26.97
C ASN A 465 -21.32 -23.12 -26.74
N GLY A 466 -22.35 -22.80 -27.52
CA GLY A 466 -23.00 -21.48 -27.44
C GLY A 466 -22.11 -20.36 -27.98
N ASP A 467 -21.70 -19.43 -27.11
CA ASP A 467 -20.78 -18.33 -27.41
C ASP A 467 -19.31 -18.68 -27.12
N GLN A 468 -19.02 -19.94 -26.74
CA GLN A 468 -17.69 -20.44 -26.46
C GLN A 468 -17.35 -21.64 -27.35
N TYR A 469 -16.06 -21.97 -27.41
CA TYR A 469 -15.55 -23.13 -28.11
C TYR A 469 -14.66 -23.94 -27.18
N THR A 470 -14.70 -25.26 -27.34
CA THR A 470 -13.80 -26.17 -26.63
C THR A 470 -12.89 -26.85 -27.64
N ALA A 471 -11.60 -26.54 -27.57
CA ALA A 471 -10.56 -27.25 -28.29
C ALA A 471 -10.14 -28.49 -27.49
N LYS A 472 -10.41 -29.68 -28.03
CA LYS A 472 -9.94 -30.94 -27.42
C LYS A 472 -8.65 -31.35 -28.07
N GLY A 473 -7.63 -31.64 -27.28
CA GLY A 473 -6.29 -31.90 -27.80
C GLY A 473 -5.42 -32.71 -26.87
N SER A 474 -4.20 -32.98 -27.30
CA SER A 474 -3.18 -33.52 -26.43
C SER A 474 -2.32 -32.39 -25.86
N PHE A 475 -2.12 -32.40 -24.55
CA PHE A 475 -1.19 -31.54 -23.84
C PHE A 475 -0.02 -32.36 -23.32
N LYS A 476 1.20 -31.87 -23.56
CA LYS A 476 2.44 -32.49 -23.11
C LYS A 476 3.17 -31.57 -22.15
N MET A 477 3.45 -32.09 -20.95
CA MET A 477 4.18 -31.42 -19.88
C MET A 477 5.04 -32.44 -19.14
N LYS A 478 6.28 -32.07 -18.79
CA LYS A 478 7.24 -32.95 -18.09
C LYS A 478 7.43 -34.31 -18.78
N GLY A 479 7.36 -34.32 -20.11
CA GLY A 479 7.47 -35.54 -20.94
C GLY A 479 6.22 -36.43 -21.00
N ILE A 480 5.21 -36.18 -20.17
CA ILE A 480 3.94 -36.92 -20.16
C ILE A 480 2.92 -36.21 -21.04
N GLU A 481 2.18 -36.97 -21.85
CA GLU A 481 1.17 -36.46 -22.78
C GLU A 481 -0.21 -37.03 -22.40
N ASN A 482 -1.16 -36.14 -22.13
CA ASN A 482 -2.54 -36.47 -21.77
C ASN A 482 -3.53 -35.64 -22.59
N ASP A 483 -4.78 -36.07 -22.67
CA ASP A 483 -5.84 -35.26 -23.28
C ASP A 483 -6.22 -34.07 -22.37
N LEU A 484 -6.42 -32.91 -22.98
CA LEU A 484 -6.83 -31.66 -22.33
C LEU A 484 -7.91 -30.96 -23.16
N GLU A 485 -8.94 -30.48 -22.49
CA GLU A 485 -9.97 -29.62 -23.07
C GLU A 485 -9.68 -28.15 -22.72
N VAL A 486 -9.55 -27.31 -23.73
CA VAL A 486 -9.26 -25.88 -23.58
C VAL A 486 -10.45 -25.08 -24.07
N ASN A 487 -11.11 -24.35 -23.18
CA ASN A 487 -12.21 -23.47 -23.57
C ASN A 487 -11.66 -22.10 -23.98
N PHE A 488 -12.23 -21.54 -25.03
CA PHE A 488 -11.88 -20.23 -25.53
C PHE A 488 -13.08 -19.51 -26.13
N LYS A 489 -13.02 -18.19 -26.10
CA LYS A 489 -13.96 -17.26 -26.75
C LYS A 489 -13.22 -16.45 -27.80
N VAL A 490 -13.88 -16.18 -28.92
CA VAL A 490 -13.43 -15.18 -29.87
C VAL A 490 -13.92 -13.83 -29.36
N LEU A 491 -13.01 -12.93 -29.00
CA LEU A 491 -13.40 -11.58 -28.59
C LEU A 491 -13.69 -10.68 -29.80
N GLY A 492 -13.00 -10.92 -30.92
CA GLY A 492 -13.32 -10.31 -32.20
C GLY A 492 -12.15 -10.34 -33.19
N VAL A 493 -12.41 -9.82 -34.39
CA VAL A 493 -11.42 -9.65 -35.46
C VAL A 493 -11.37 -8.20 -35.90
N ALA A 494 -10.18 -7.61 -35.90
CA ALA A 494 -9.94 -6.24 -36.30
C ALA A 494 -8.91 -6.16 -37.44
N GLU A 495 -8.78 -5.00 -38.05
CA GLU A 495 -7.78 -4.69 -39.06
C GLU A 495 -6.92 -3.53 -38.57
N LYS A 496 -5.60 -3.70 -38.60
CA LYS A 496 -4.60 -2.73 -38.15
C LYS A 496 -3.43 -2.76 -39.12
N GLU A 497 -3.14 -1.63 -39.77
CA GLU A 497 -1.98 -1.48 -40.67
C GLU A 497 -1.88 -2.59 -41.74
N ASP A 498 -2.98 -2.85 -42.45
CA ASP A 498 -3.12 -3.91 -43.48
C ASP A 498 -2.95 -5.36 -42.98
N LYS A 499 -2.88 -5.58 -41.66
CA LYS A 499 -2.91 -6.90 -41.03
C LYS A 499 -4.24 -7.15 -40.34
N LYS A 500 -4.70 -8.40 -40.36
CA LYS A 500 -5.85 -8.81 -39.55
C LYS A 500 -5.37 -9.29 -38.19
N VAL A 501 -6.04 -8.81 -37.15
CA VAL A 501 -5.77 -9.15 -35.75
C VAL A 501 -6.97 -9.91 -35.20
N LEU A 502 -6.72 -11.03 -34.54
CA LEU A 502 -7.71 -11.83 -33.82
C LEU A 502 -7.34 -11.84 -32.35
N ILE A 503 -8.30 -11.59 -31.46
CA ILE A 503 -8.08 -11.74 -30.01
C ILE A 503 -8.99 -12.85 -29.49
N LEU A 504 -8.39 -13.78 -28.74
CA LEU A 504 -9.07 -14.87 -28.06
C LEU A 504 -8.93 -14.68 -26.55
N ASN A 505 -9.99 -14.95 -25.79
CA ASN A 505 -9.90 -15.21 -24.35
C ASN A 505 -9.91 -16.73 -24.15
N VAL A 506 -9.02 -17.24 -23.31
CA VAL A 506 -8.82 -18.66 -23.04
C VAL A 506 -9.02 -18.87 -21.55
N LYS A 507 -9.89 -19.82 -21.18
CA LYS A 507 -10.18 -20.16 -19.80
C LYS A 507 -10.32 -21.66 -19.61
N SER A 508 -9.41 -22.29 -18.88
CA SER A 508 -9.56 -23.71 -18.53
C SER A 508 -8.73 -24.06 -17.29
N SER A 509 -8.75 -25.33 -16.93
CA SER A 509 -8.02 -25.87 -15.78
C SER A 509 -7.29 -27.16 -16.16
N LEU A 510 -6.21 -27.48 -15.47
CA LEU A 510 -5.48 -28.73 -15.61
C LEU A 510 -5.06 -29.26 -14.25
N ASP A 511 -5.09 -30.59 -14.09
CA ASP A 511 -4.57 -31.27 -12.91
C ASP A 511 -3.08 -31.59 -13.10
N ARG A 512 -2.22 -30.95 -12.30
CA ARG A 512 -0.76 -31.06 -12.43
C ARG A 512 -0.23 -32.44 -12.07
N THR A 513 -0.97 -33.20 -11.26
CA THR A 513 -0.54 -34.54 -10.80
C THR A 513 -0.53 -35.55 -11.94
N LYS A 514 -1.38 -35.35 -12.94
CA LYS A 514 -1.42 -36.17 -14.17
C LYS A 514 -0.14 -36.08 -15.01
N TYR A 515 0.72 -35.11 -14.72
CA TYR A 515 1.97 -34.86 -15.43
C TYR A 515 3.20 -35.10 -14.52
N GLY A 516 3.04 -35.91 -13.47
CA GLY A 516 4.17 -36.39 -12.65
C GLY A 516 4.68 -35.37 -11.64
N MET A 517 3.85 -34.42 -11.24
CA MET A 517 4.08 -33.56 -10.06
C MET A 517 3.37 -34.16 -8.83
N ASP A 518 3.98 -34.04 -7.65
CA ASP A 518 3.39 -34.59 -6.43
C ASP A 518 2.17 -33.76 -5.95
N SER A 519 1.15 -34.47 -5.48
CA SER A 519 -0.03 -33.88 -4.84
C SER A 519 0.34 -33.29 -3.48
N ASP A 520 -0.15 -32.08 -3.20
CA ASP A 520 0.08 -31.41 -1.91
C ASP A 520 -1.19 -30.63 -1.51
N PRO A 521 -1.86 -30.98 -0.38
CA PRO A 521 -3.06 -30.30 0.08
C PRO A 521 -2.89 -28.81 0.39
N SER A 522 -1.67 -28.36 0.67
CA SER A 522 -1.36 -26.94 0.95
C SER A 522 -1.16 -26.11 -0.31
N ILE A 523 -0.85 -26.75 -1.44
CA ILE A 523 -0.61 -26.11 -2.75
C ILE A 523 -1.82 -26.29 -3.68
N GLY A 524 -2.51 -27.42 -3.57
CA GLY A 524 -3.55 -27.85 -4.50
C GLY A 524 -2.98 -28.55 -5.75
N ASP A 525 -3.88 -29.21 -6.48
CA ASP A 525 -3.53 -30.04 -7.63
C ASP A 525 -4.02 -29.43 -8.96
N VAL A 526 -5.03 -28.57 -8.90
CA VAL A 526 -5.65 -27.95 -10.08
C VAL A 526 -5.06 -26.57 -10.33
N VAL A 527 -4.50 -26.38 -11.53
CA VAL A 527 -4.01 -25.10 -12.02
C VAL A 527 -5.08 -24.53 -12.96
N ASP A 528 -5.57 -23.33 -12.64
CA ASP A 528 -6.49 -22.58 -13.49
C ASP A 528 -5.70 -21.61 -14.37
N PHE A 529 -6.18 -21.36 -15.58
CA PHE A 529 -5.61 -20.38 -16.49
C PHE A 529 -6.73 -19.59 -17.17
N ASP A 530 -6.62 -18.25 -17.13
CA ASP A 530 -7.56 -17.29 -17.71
C ASP A 530 -6.74 -16.14 -18.30
N PHE A 531 -6.67 -16.07 -19.63
CA PHE A 531 -5.79 -15.13 -20.31
C PHE A 531 -6.25 -14.80 -21.73
N GLN A 532 -5.68 -13.74 -22.29
CA GLN A 532 -5.94 -13.31 -23.66
C GLN A 532 -4.74 -13.58 -24.56
N VAL A 533 -5.02 -13.94 -25.81
CA VAL A 533 -4.02 -14.19 -26.85
C VAL A 533 -4.36 -13.36 -28.07
N GLN A 534 -3.36 -12.65 -28.59
CA GLN A 534 -3.45 -11.92 -29.85
C GLN A 534 -2.80 -12.74 -30.96
N LEU A 535 -3.47 -12.83 -32.10
CA LEU A 535 -2.99 -13.50 -33.30
C LEU A 535 -3.04 -12.55 -34.50
N GLU A 536 -2.09 -12.72 -35.42
CA GLU A 536 -2.02 -11.99 -36.69
C GLU A 536 -2.10 -12.95 -37.87
N LYS A 537 -2.69 -12.48 -38.97
CA LYS A 537 -2.87 -13.23 -40.22
C LYS A 537 -1.86 -12.85 -41.30
#